data_AF-A0A7X7QJ94-F1
#
_entry.id   AF-A0A7X7QJ94-F1
#
_cell.length_a   1.000
_cell.length_b   1.000
_cell.length_c   1.000
_cell.angle_alpha   90.00
_cell.angle_beta   90.00
_cell.angle_gamma   90.00
#
_symmetry.space_group_name_H-M   'P 1'
#
loop_
_entity.id
_entity.type
_entity.pdbx_description
1 polymer ?
#
loop_
_entity_poly.entity_id
_entity_poly.type
_entity_poly.pdbx_seq_one_letter_code
_entity_poly.pdbx_strand_id
1 'polypeptide(L)'
;MSLDFNPSDDFIDLADGTEPVTLLRRGSTPGEGGSAIAHALRRAITAGQAALVNRGDVRKLVASDGRYAAADLVWHLPAAELAEAPRLGDAILDGDGRRWTILSVKKATLGTRWRCETRDVSVAYGLDDTISVLKLVGESQWRTWLTGIRARIQPIETKIDADAESPSTTTRYRIFVEEDLELDHTCTIRGADGTIYSVTAAIGAERIGELQVIEAEVVY
;
A
#
# COMPACT_ATOMS: atom_id res chain seq x y z
N MET A 1 23.17 12.02 33.69
CA MET A 1 22.99 12.30 32.25
C MET A 1 22.25 13.63 32.17
N SER A 2 22.88 14.66 31.59
CA SER A 2 22.24 15.95 31.33
C SER A 2 21.65 15.90 29.93
N LEU A 3 20.34 16.11 29.77
CA LEU A 3 19.71 16.35 28.47
C LEU A 3 19.97 17.82 28.12
N ASP A 4 20.72 18.05 27.04
CA ASP A 4 20.95 19.39 26.51
C ASP A 4 19.75 19.75 25.63
N PHE A 5 18.88 20.62 26.13
CA PHE A 5 17.68 21.10 25.42
C PHE A 5 18.08 22.32 24.59
N ASN A 6 17.98 22.23 23.26
CA ASN A 6 18.19 23.35 22.36
C ASN A 6 16.86 23.80 21.76
N PRO A 7 16.23 24.88 22.28
CA PRO A 7 14.94 25.33 21.79
C PRO A 7 14.93 25.72 20.31
N SER A 8 16.07 26.09 19.71
CA SER A 8 16.09 26.44 18.29
C SER A 8 15.91 25.23 17.39
N ASP A 9 16.35 24.05 17.81
CA ASP A 9 16.21 22.80 17.05
C ASP A 9 15.00 22.00 17.54
N ASP A 10 14.85 21.88 18.87
CA ASP A 10 13.81 21.05 19.49
C ASP A 10 12.38 21.58 19.26
N PHE A 11 12.20 22.89 19.09
CA PHE A 11 10.87 23.44 18.78
C PHE A 11 10.50 23.34 17.31
N ILE A 12 11.46 23.22 16.39
CA ILE A 12 11.15 23.05 14.96
C ILE A 12 10.42 21.71 14.77
N ASP A 13 10.91 20.66 15.40
CA ASP A 13 10.29 19.33 15.34
C ASP A 13 8.95 19.25 16.11
N LEU A 14 8.76 20.08 17.14
CA LEU A 14 7.55 20.03 17.98
C LEU A 14 6.42 20.96 17.51
N ALA A 15 6.73 22.07 16.84
CA ALA A 15 5.78 23.17 16.69
C ALA A 15 4.81 23.03 15.51
N ASP A 16 5.19 22.38 14.42
CA ASP A 16 4.35 22.30 13.23
C ASP A 16 3.66 20.93 13.05
N GLY A 17 4.15 19.89 13.74
CA GLY A 17 3.64 18.53 13.66
C GLY A 17 3.73 17.98 12.23
N THR A 18 4.67 18.47 11.45
CA THR A 18 4.93 17.99 10.10
C THR A 18 5.92 16.83 10.11
N GLU A 19 5.89 16.02 9.07
CA GLU A 19 6.80 14.91 8.89
C GLU A 19 7.19 14.77 7.41
N PRO A 20 8.40 14.27 7.13
CA PRO A 20 8.81 13.97 5.78
C PRO A 20 8.05 12.76 5.25
N VAL A 21 7.61 12.84 4.00
CA VAL A 21 6.97 11.74 3.28
C VAL A 21 7.46 11.69 1.85
N THR A 22 7.27 10.55 1.20
CA THR A 22 7.53 10.37 -0.22
C THR A 22 6.22 10.13 -0.97
N LEU A 23 5.90 10.96 -1.96
CA LEU A 23 4.76 10.75 -2.84
C LEU A 23 5.20 9.88 -4.04
N LEU A 24 4.63 8.69 -4.14
CA LEU A 24 4.77 7.76 -5.26
C LEU A 24 3.61 7.92 -6.23
N ARG A 25 3.89 7.90 -7.53
CA ARG A 25 2.84 7.90 -8.55
C ARG A 25 2.24 6.52 -8.70
N ARG A 26 0.95 6.49 -9.08
CA ARG A 26 0.31 5.23 -9.46
C ARG A 26 1.09 4.59 -10.61
N GLY A 27 1.44 3.31 -10.47
CA GLY A 27 2.21 2.56 -11.45
C GLY A 27 3.71 2.85 -11.46
N SER A 28 4.22 3.65 -10.51
CA SER A 28 5.67 3.75 -10.30
C SER A 28 6.23 2.37 -9.98
N THR A 29 7.35 2.02 -10.61
CA THR A 29 8.00 0.75 -10.37
C THR A 29 8.48 0.69 -8.90
N PRO A 30 8.36 -0.46 -8.22
CA PRO A 30 8.93 -0.61 -6.89
C PRO A 30 10.41 -0.20 -6.85
N GLY A 31 10.76 0.69 -5.93
CA GLY A 31 12.11 1.26 -5.81
C GLY A 31 12.39 2.49 -6.69
N GLU A 32 11.46 2.90 -7.56
CA GLU A 32 11.53 4.20 -8.23
C GLU A 32 11.40 5.32 -7.19
N GLY A 33 12.31 6.30 -7.25
CA GLY A 33 12.31 7.43 -6.32
C GLY A 33 11.05 8.27 -6.48
N GLY A 34 10.28 8.43 -5.40
CA GLY A 34 9.14 9.34 -5.38
C GLY A 34 9.52 10.81 -5.20
N SER A 35 8.52 11.68 -5.18
CA SER A 35 8.70 13.08 -4.82
C SER A 35 8.79 13.23 -3.31
N ALA A 36 9.97 13.61 -2.80
CA ALA A 36 10.16 13.90 -1.37
C ALA A 36 9.42 15.19 -0.99
N ILE A 37 8.68 15.14 0.11
CA ILE A 37 7.92 16.25 0.70
C ILE A 37 8.37 16.36 2.14
N ALA A 38 8.97 17.48 2.51
CA ALA A 38 9.58 17.64 3.83
C ALA A 38 8.54 17.96 4.91
N HIS A 39 7.49 18.70 4.56
CA HIS A 39 6.56 19.28 5.56
C HIS A 39 5.12 18.79 5.40
N ALA A 40 4.91 17.48 5.27
CA ALA A 40 3.57 16.92 5.22
C ALA A 40 2.95 16.87 6.62
N LEU A 41 1.67 17.22 6.75
CA LEU A 41 0.96 17.18 8.03
C LEU A 41 -0.04 16.03 8.04
N ARG A 42 0.15 15.07 8.95
CA ARG A 42 -0.76 13.94 9.18
C ARG A 42 -1.85 14.30 10.19
N ARG A 43 -3.09 13.94 9.89
CA ARG A 43 -4.25 14.12 10.77
C ARG A 43 -5.12 12.86 10.76
N ALA A 44 -5.55 12.42 11.94
CA ALA A 44 -6.57 11.39 12.06
C ALA A 44 -7.91 11.90 11.50
N ILE A 45 -8.65 11.03 10.81
CA ILE A 45 -10.04 11.32 10.46
C ILE A 45 -10.85 11.27 11.76
N THR A 46 -11.36 12.42 12.19
CA THR A 46 -12.23 12.47 13.37
C THR A 46 -13.65 12.02 13.00
N ALA A 47 -14.36 11.41 13.95
CA ALA A 47 -15.74 10.96 13.76
C ALA A 47 -16.69 12.07 13.28
N GLY A 48 -16.42 13.33 13.66
CA GLY A 48 -17.17 14.49 13.18
C GLY A 48 -16.96 14.81 11.69
N GLN A 49 -15.77 14.55 11.15
CA GLN A 49 -15.47 14.71 9.72
C GLN A 49 -16.09 13.58 8.90
N ALA A 50 -16.09 12.35 9.41
CA ALA A 50 -16.76 11.21 8.80
C ALA A 50 -18.27 11.47 8.57
N ALA A 51 -18.91 12.20 9.50
CA ALA A 51 -20.33 12.56 9.41
C ALA A 51 -20.64 13.72 8.43
N LEU A 52 -19.65 14.54 8.05
CA LEU A 52 -19.84 15.76 7.27
C LEU A 52 -19.81 15.54 5.73
N VAL A 53 -19.28 14.42 5.25
CA VAL A 53 -19.14 14.15 3.80
C VAL A 53 -20.48 13.93 3.08
N ASN A 54 -21.56 13.66 3.81
CA ASN A 54 -22.89 13.37 3.25
C ASN A 54 -23.79 14.60 2.99
N ARG A 55 -23.28 15.82 2.95
CA ARG A 55 -24.14 17.01 2.93
C ARG A 55 -24.52 17.52 1.53
N GLY A 56 -25.45 16.78 0.92
CA GLY A 56 -26.54 17.32 0.12
C GLY A 56 -27.88 17.37 0.88
N ASP A 57 -28.06 16.64 2.00
CA ASP A 57 -29.33 16.65 2.72
C ASP A 57 -29.13 16.31 4.20
N VAL A 58 -29.67 17.17 5.08
CA VAL A 58 -29.88 16.98 6.54
C VAL A 58 -28.67 16.56 7.38
N ARG A 59 -28.42 17.30 8.48
CA ARG A 59 -27.39 16.99 9.50
C ARG A 59 -27.81 15.74 10.30
N LYS A 60 -27.77 14.55 9.69
CA LYS A 60 -27.84 13.29 10.43
C LYS A 60 -26.42 12.82 10.70
N LEU A 61 -26.12 12.51 11.96
CA LEU A 61 -25.02 11.64 12.34
C LEU A 61 -25.30 10.27 11.70
N VAL A 62 -24.87 10.10 10.45
CA VAL A 62 -24.88 8.80 9.79
C VAL A 62 -23.73 8.05 10.41
N ALA A 63 -24.02 6.95 11.12
CA ALA A 63 -22.99 5.99 11.48
C ALA A 63 -22.19 5.71 10.20
N SER A 64 -20.87 5.92 10.20
CA SER A 64 -20.07 5.47 9.09
C SER A 64 -20.31 3.97 8.99
N ASP A 65 -20.99 3.48 7.95
CA ASP A 65 -21.31 2.06 7.72
C ASP A 65 -20.01 1.25 7.46
N GLY A 66 -19.04 1.30 8.37
CA GLY A 66 -17.66 0.82 8.18
C GLY A 66 -16.83 1.62 7.16
N ARG A 67 -17.33 2.75 6.63
CA ARG A 67 -16.65 3.49 5.55
C ARG A 67 -15.32 4.13 5.96
N TYR A 68 -15.16 4.49 7.23
CA TYR A 68 -13.92 4.99 7.78
C TYR A 68 -13.35 3.95 8.74
N ALA A 69 -12.25 3.32 8.35
CA ALA A 69 -11.53 2.38 9.18
C ALA A 69 -10.46 3.13 9.99
N ALA A 70 -9.93 2.49 11.05
CA ALA A 70 -8.72 2.97 11.73
C ALA A 70 -7.51 3.09 10.76
N ALA A 71 -7.62 2.50 9.57
CA ALA A 71 -6.68 2.58 8.46
C ALA A 71 -6.81 3.85 7.61
N ASP A 72 -7.72 4.78 7.91
CA ASP A 72 -7.89 6.01 7.13
C ASP A 72 -7.27 7.24 7.80
N LEU A 73 -6.54 8.03 7.01
CA LEU A 73 -5.89 9.26 7.46
C LEU A 73 -6.12 10.42 6.48
N VAL A 74 -5.89 11.64 6.97
CA VAL A 74 -5.80 12.83 6.14
C VAL A 74 -4.38 13.34 6.14
N TRP A 75 -3.82 13.47 4.96
CA TRP A 75 -2.54 14.10 4.72
C TRP A 75 -2.73 15.50 4.14
N HIS A 76 -1.96 16.46 4.65
CA HIS A 76 -1.90 17.81 4.13
C HIS A 76 -0.50 18.05 3.53
N LEU A 77 -0.43 18.09 2.21
CA LEU A 77 0.82 18.25 1.46
C LEU A 77 1.01 19.71 1.01
N PRO A 78 2.14 20.38 1.28
CA PRO A 78 2.42 21.72 0.79
C PRO A 78 2.44 21.76 -0.74
N ALA A 79 1.64 22.64 -1.34
CA ALA A 79 1.59 22.75 -2.81
C ALA A 79 2.91 23.27 -3.39
N ALA A 80 3.70 24.02 -2.62
CA ALA A 80 4.99 24.56 -3.04
C ALA A 80 6.10 23.50 -3.15
N GLU A 81 5.95 22.36 -2.47
CA GLU A 81 6.93 21.25 -2.48
C GLU A 81 6.60 20.21 -3.55
N LEU A 82 5.51 20.41 -4.29
CA LEU A 82 5.00 19.47 -5.28
C LEU A 82 5.15 20.06 -6.68
N ALA A 83 5.92 19.40 -7.54
CA ALA A 83 6.03 19.77 -8.94
C ALA A 83 4.69 19.62 -9.69
N GLU A 84 3.90 18.60 -9.32
CA GLU A 84 2.55 18.40 -9.83
C GLU A 84 1.59 18.01 -8.70
N ALA A 85 0.30 18.30 -8.90
CA ALA A 85 -0.75 17.94 -7.94
C ALA A 85 -0.78 16.41 -7.67
N PRO A 86 -1.10 15.99 -6.44
CA PRO A 86 -1.35 14.58 -6.14
C PRO A 86 -2.60 14.10 -6.87
N ARG A 87 -2.59 12.85 -7.31
CA ARG A 87 -3.68 12.22 -8.07
C ARG A 87 -4.32 11.09 -7.26
N LEU A 88 -5.52 10.69 -7.64
CA LEU A 88 -6.16 9.53 -7.03
C LEU A 88 -5.38 8.25 -7.39
N GLY A 89 -5.17 7.39 -6.41
CA GLY A 89 -4.36 6.17 -6.55
C GLY A 89 -2.85 6.38 -6.45
N ASP A 90 -2.36 7.62 -6.35
CA ASP A 90 -0.99 7.86 -5.87
C ASP A 90 -0.86 7.34 -4.43
N ALA A 91 0.37 7.08 -3.98
CA ALA A 91 0.64 6.59 -2.63
C ALA A 91 1.58 7.53 -1.87
N ILE A 92 1.34 7.70 -0.58
CA ILE A 92 2.24 8.43 0.33
C ILE A 92 2.96 7.38 1.17
N LEU A 93 4.29 7.35 1.08
CA LEU A 93 5.15 6.59 2.00
C LEU A 93 5.55 7.51 3.15
N ASP A 94 5.27 7.09 4.38
CA ASP A 94 5.74 7.80 5.56
C ASP A 94 7.15 7.37 6.01
N GLY A 95 7.66 8.01 7.07
CA GLY A 95 8.96 7.69 7.65
C GLY A 95 9.08 6.28 8.23
N ASP A 96 7.95 5.61 8.53
CA ASP A 96 7.91 4.21 8.98
C ASP A 96 7.83 3.23 7.80
N GLY A 97 7.83 3.73 6.55
CA GLY A 97 7.68 2.94 5.34
C GLY A 97 6.26 2.43 5.10
N ARG A 98 5.25 2.95 5.81
CA ARG A 98 3.84 2.58 5.55
C ARG A 98 3.32 3.30 4.33
N ARG A 99 2.53 2.58 3.55
CA ARG A 99 1.97 3.04 2.29
C ARG A 99 0.51 3.45 2.44
N TRP A 100 0.23 4.70 2.12
CA TRP A 100 -1.09 5.31 2.22
C TRP A 100 -1.61 5.66 0.82
N THR A 101 -2.57 4.90 0.31
CA THR A 101 -3.17 5.13 -1.02
C THR A 101 -4.13 6.32 -0.97
N ILE A 102 -3.97 7.28 -1.88
CA ILE A 102 -4.80 8.47 -1.99
C ILE A 102 -6.16 8.13 -2.62
N LEU A 103 -7.23 8.29 -1.84
CA LEU A 103 -8.62 8.04 -2.24
C LEU A 103 -9.38 9.31 -2.59
N SER A 104 -8.97 10.46 -2.06
CA SER A 104 -9.56 11.76 -2.39
C SER A 104 -8.50 12.86 -2.35
N VAL A 105 -8.56 13.81 -3.28
CA VAL A 105 -7.68 14.99 -3.31
C VAL A 105 -8.54 16.25 -3.38
N LYS A 106 -8.28 17.21 -2.48
CA LYS A 106 -8.90 18.54 -2.50
C LYS A 106 -7.85 19.60 -2.20
N LYS A 107 -7.91 20.73 -2.90
CA LYS A 107 -7.09 21.89 -2.53
C LYS A 107 -7.67 22.53 -1.26
N ALA A 108 -6.83 22.86 -0.29
CA ALA A 108 -7.22 23.41 1.01
C ALA A 108 -6.37 24.63 1.39
N THR A 109 -6.71 25.27 2.52
CA THR A 109 -5.95 26.39 3.11
C THR A 109 -5.63 27.49 2.10
N LEU A 110 -6.67 28.07 1.50
CA LEU A 110 -6.54 29.12 0.46
C LEU A 110 -5.70 28.69 -0.76
N GLY A 111 -5.57 27.38 -1.01
CA GLY A 111 -4.79 26.87 -2.14
C GLY A 111 -3.31 26.60 -1.84
N THR A 112 -2.87 26.73 -0.60
CA THR A 112 -1.46 26.51 -0.23
C THR A 112 -1.13 25.03 0.04
N ARG A 113 -2.15 24.20 0.27
CA ARG A 113 -1.98 22.77 0.60
C ARG A 113 -2.97 21.89 -0.15
N TRP A 114 -2.57 20.66 -0.42
CA TRP A 114 -3.44 19.58 -0.87
C TRP A 114 -3.87 18.77 0.35
N ARG A 115 -5.18 18.59 0.53
CA ARG A 115 -5.77 17.67 1.50
C ARG A 115 -6.06 16.35 0.78
N CYS A 116 -5.34 15.32 1.16
CA CYS A 116 -5.44 13.97 0.64
C CYS A 116 -6.11 13.08 1.70
N GLU A 117 -7.26 12.50 1.38
CA GLU A 117 -7.81 11.40 2.20
C GLU A 117 -7.19 10.10 1.70
N THR A 118 -6.61 9.34 2.62
CA THR A 118 -5.80 8.16 2.29
C THR A 118 -6.20 6.96 3.12
N ARG A 119 -5.85 5.77 2.62
CA ARG A 119 -6.03 4.50 3.32
C ARG A 119 -4.76 3.67 3.33
N ASP A 120 -4.43 3.11 4.48
CA ASP A 120 -3.46 2.03 4.61
C ASP A 120 -4.11 0.74 4.10
N VAL A 121 -3.72 0.32 2.90
CA VAL A 121 -4.29 -0.86 2.26
C VAL A 121 -3.84 -2.15 2.95
N SER A 122 -2.66 -2.15 3.57
CA SER A 122 -2.15 -3.32 4.29
C SER A 122 -3.05 -3.65 5.48
N VAL A 123 -3.43 -2.64 6.26
CA VAL A 123 -4.34 -2.79 7.40
C VAL A 123 -5.77 -3.07 6.93
N ALA A 124 -6.23 -2.41 5.86
CA ALA A 124 -7.59 -2.59 5.36
C ALA A 124 -7.87 -4.02 4.84
N TYR A 125 -6.86 -4.69 4.28
CA TYR A 125 -7.00 -6.03 3.68
C TYR A 125 -6.35 -7.16 4.50
N GLY A 126 -5.67 -6.84 5.61
CA GLY A 126 -4.97 -7.80 6.47
C GLY A 126 -3.76 -8.42 5.75
N LEU A 127 -2.91 -7.58 5.17
CA LEU A 127 -1.67 -7.99 4.50
C LEU A 127 -0.56 -8.16 5.54
N ASP A 128 -0.71 -9.21 6.36
CA ASP A 128 0.16 -9.48 7.51
C ASP A 128 1.43 -10.28 7.13
N ASP A 129 1.47 -10.85 5.92
CA ASP A 129 2.63 -11.58 5.40
C ASP A 129 3.56 -10.67 4.59
N THR A 130 4.81 -11.11 4.40
CA THR A 130 5.75 -10.49 3.44
C THR A 130 6.24 -11.51 2.44
N ILE A 131 6.30 -11.12 1.16
CA ILE A 131 6.81 -11.97 0.08
C ILE A 131 8.06 -11.37 -0.56
N SER A 132 8.81 -12.22 -1.25
CA SER A 132 9.84 -11.81 -2.21
C SER A 132 9.42 -12.25 -3.62
N VAL A 133 9.69 -11.42 -4.63
CA VAL A 133 9.55 -11.81 -6.03
C VAL A 133 10.93 -12.22 -6.54
N LEU A 134 11.02 -13.44 -7.06
CA LEU A 134 12.20 -13.95 -7.75
C LEU A 134 11.94 -13.88 -9.25
N LYS A 135 12.93 -13.44 -10.02
CA LYS A 135 12.88 -13.41 -11.48
C LYS A 135 13.95 -14.32 -12.04
N LEU A 136 13.60 -15.09 -13.07
CA LEU A 136 14.54 -15.94 -13.78
C LEU A 136 15.50 -15.06 -14.59
N VAL A 137 16.79 -15.26 -14.39
CA VAL A 137 17.87 -14.60 -15.13
C VAL A 137 18.66 -15.67 -15.88
N GLY A 138 18.67 -15.59 -17.22
CA GLY A 138 19.21 -16.66 -18.06
C GLY A 138 18.28 -17.87 -18.13
N GLU A 139 18.83 -19.08 -18.12
CA GLU A 139 18.06 -20.31 -18.34
C GLU A 139 17.65 -21.05 -17.06
N SER A 140 18.32 -20.80 -15.92
CA SER A 140 18.08 -21.59 -14.71
C SER A 140 18.40 -20.87 -13.39
N GLN A 141 18.82 -19.60 -13.43
CA GLN A 141 19.20 -18.88 -12.22
C GLN A 141 18.08 -17.95 -11.76
N TRP A 142 17.47 -18.27 -10.62
CA TRP A 142 16.53 -17.36 -9.96
C TRP A 142 17.30 -16.28 -9.19
N ARG A 143 16.96 -15.02 -9.43
CA ARG A 143 17.49 -13.88 -8.69
C ARG A 143 16.35 -13.17 -7.97
N THR A 144 16.57 -12.82 -6.71
CA THR A 144 15.65 -11.95 -5.99
C THR A 144 15.57 -10.59 -6.68
N TRP A 145 14.38 -10.26 -7.16
CA TRP A 145 14.08 -9.02 -7.84
C TRP A 145 13.51 -7.99 -6.86
N LEU A 146 12.53 -8.39 -6.05
CA LEU A 146 11.89 -7.54 -5.04
C LEU A 146 11.74 -8.30 -3.72
N THR A 147 11.76 -7.59 -2.59
CA THR A 147 11.64 -8.17 -1.23
C THR A 147 10.80 -7.29 -0.32
N GLY A 148 10.16 -7.91 0.67
CA GLY A 148 9.44 -7.19 1.72
C GLY A 148 8.10 -6.64 1.27
N ILE A 149 7.56 -7.14 0.15
CA ILE A 149 6.23 -6.75 -0.33
C ILE A 149 5.19 -7.34 0.61
N ARG A 150 4.33 -6.50 1.19
CA ARG A 150 3.25 -6.99 2.04
C ARG A 150 2.22 -7.73 1.19
N ALA A 151 1.78 -8.87 1.69
CA ALA A 151 0.85 -9.71 0.99
C ALA A 151 -0.06 -10.47 1.96
N ARG A 152 -1.06 -11.12 1.38
CA ARG A 152 -1.89 -12.12 2.05
C ARG A 152 -2.05 -13.31 1.14
N ILE A 153 -1.66 -14.48 1.61
CA ILE A 153 -1.73 -15.73 0.84
C ILE A 153 -2.97 -16.52 1.30
N GLN A 154 -3.84 -16.91 0.37
CA GLN A 154 -5.04 -17.69 0.65
C GLN A 154 -5.13 -18.91 -0.28
N PRO A 155 -5.35 -20.13 0.24
CA PRO A 155 -5.66 -21.27 -0.61
C PRO A 155 -7.05 -21.10 -1.25
N ILE A 156 -7.18 -21.45 -2.52
CA ILE A 156 -8.45 -21.41 -3.27
C ILE A 156 -9.02 -22.82 -3.38
N GLU A 157 -8.20 -23.74 -3.87
CA GLU A 157 -8.62 -25.08 -4.27
C GLU A 157 -7.45 -26.04 -4.12
N THR A 158 -7.72 -27.26 -3.66
CA THR A 158 -6.75 -28.37 -3.66
C THR A 158 -7.30 -29.48 -4.54
N LYS A 159 -6.60 -29.78 -5.63
CA LYS A 159 -6.93 -30.86 -6.54
C LYS A 159 -5.98 -32.03 -6.28
N ILE A 160 -6.56 -33.21 -6.01
CA ILE A 160 -5.83 -34.46 -5.93
C ILE A 160 -6.07 -35.19 -7.24
N ASP A 161 -5.01 -35.41 -8.01
CA ASP A 161 -5.07 -36.25 -9.20
C ASP A 161 -4.71 -37.68 -8.80
N ALA A 162 -5.74 -38.53 -8.68
CA ALA A 162 -5.59 -39.93 -8.32
C ALA A 162 -5.35 -40.85 -9.53
N ASP A 163 -5.53 -40.33 -10.75
CA ASP A 163 -5.45 -41.12 -12.00
C ASP A 163 -4.06 -41.05 -12.64
N ALA A 164 -3.20 -40.14 -12.18
CA ALA A 164 -1.80 -40.08 -12.57
C ALA A 164 -1.02 -41.34 -12.11
N GLU A 165 0.03 -41.73 -12.87
CA GLU A 165 0.93 -42.84 -12.51
C GLU A 165 1.55 -42.67 -11.10
N SER A 166 1.58 -41.44 -10.59
CA SER A 166 1.87 -41.12 -9.20
C SER A 166 0.87 -40.07 -8.72
N PRO A 167 0.16 -40.30 -7.60
CA PRO A 167 -0.84 -39.35 -7.11
C PRO A 167 -0.18 -38.01 -6.79
N SER A 168 -0.64 -36.95 -7.45
CA SER A 168 -0.14 -35.59 -7.25
C SER A 168 -1.21 -34.71 -6.64
N THR A 169 -0.82 -33.87 -5.68
CA THR A 169 -1.71 -32.87 -5.08
C THR A 169 -1.25 -31.48 -5.51
N THR A 170 -2.09 -30.78 -6.27
CA THR A 170 -1.85 -29.40 -6.68
C THR A 170 -2.80 -28.48 -5.92
N THR A 171 -2.25 -27.56 -5.14
CA THR A 171 -3.02 -26.52 -4.43
C THR A 171 -2.81 -25.18 -5.11
N ARG A 172 -3.92 -24.53 -5.48
CA ARG A 172 -3.95 -23.18 -6.03
C ARG A 172 -4.14 -22.16 -4.93
N TYR A 173 -3.41 -21.05 -5.05
CA TYR A 173 -3.40 -19.95 -4.09
C TYR A 173 -3.75 -18.63 -4.78
N ARG A 174 -4.41 -17.76 -4.03
CA ARG A 174 -4.58 -16.34 -4.31
C ARG A 174 -3.67 -15.56 -3.39
N ILE A 175 -2.80 -14.75 -3.97
CA ILE A 175 -1.88 -13.87 -3.26
C ILE A 175 -2.29 -12.44 -3.55
N PHE A 176 -2.79 -11.76 -2.53
CA PHE A 176 -3.11 -10.33 -2.60
C PHE A 176 -1.87 -9.54 -2.24
N VAL A 177 -1.46 -8.58 -3.05
CA VAL A 177 -0.23 -7.81 -2.83
C VAL A 177 -0.52 -6.33 -2.69
N GLU A 178 0.24 -5.66 -1.83
CA GLU A 178 0.12 -4.22 -1.55
C GLU A 178 0.48 -3.33 -2.75
N GLU A 179 1.39 -3.80 -3.59
CA GLU A 179 1.93 -3.06 -4.73
C GLU A 179 1.48 -3.68 -6.05
N ASP A 180 1.37 -2.86 -7.09
CA ASP A 180 1.10 -3.36 -8.44
C ASP A 180 2.43 -3.81 -9.06
N LEU A 181 2.56 -5.13 -9.24
CA LEU A 181 3.78 -5.78 -9.69
C LEU A 181 3.64 -6.16 -11.17
N GLU A 182 4.63 -5.78 -11.98
CA GLU A 182 4.73 -6.27 -13.35
C GLU A 182 5.25 -7.72 -13.35
N LEU A 183 4.32 -8.67 -13.24
CA LEU A 183 4.60 -10.09 -13.20
C LEU A 183 4.37 -10.74 -14.56
N ASP A 184 5.29 -11.62 -14.94
CA ASP A 184 5.22 -12.48 -16.11
C ASP A 184 5.52 -13.93 -15.70
N HIS A 185 5.52 -14.85 -16.66
CA HIS A 185 5.82 -16.28 -16.45
C HIS A 185 7.28 -16.55 -16.03
N THR A 186 8.15 -15.55 -16.06
CA THR A 186 9.54 -15.65 -15.58
C THR A 186 9.67 -15.26 -14.11
N CYS A 187 8.57 -14.94 -13.44
CA CYS A 187 8.52 -14.58 -12.04
C CYS A 187 7.96 -15.72 -11.17
N THR A 188 8.56 -15.90 -9.99
CA THR A 188 8.03 -16.76 -8.91
C THR A 188 7.97 -15.96 -7.61
N ILE A 189 7.08 -16.37 -6.72
CA ILE A 189 6.88 -15.72 -5.43
C ILE A 189 7.42 -16.62 -4.34
N ARG A 190 8.21 -16.05 -3.42
CA ARG A 190 8.67 -16.73 -2.23
C ARG A 190 7.97 -16.15 -1.01
N GLY A 191 7.22 -16.99 -0.29
CA GLY A 191 6.59 -16.67 0.98
C GLY A 191 7.62 -16.41 2.09
N ALA A 192 7.16 -15.81 3.20
CA ALA A 192 7.97 -15.60 4.40
C ALA A 192 8.47 -16.92 5.03
N ASP A 193 7.69 -17.99 4.84
CA ASP A 193 7.98 -19.36 5.26
C ASP A 193 8.99 -20.08 4.34
N GLY A 194 9.39 -19.45 3.23
CA GLY A 194 10.26 -20.03 2.21
C GLY A 194 9.54 -20.80 1.11
N THR A 195 8.22 -20.95 1.18
CA THR A 195 7.43 -21.66 0.15
C THR A 195 7.52 -20.92 -1.18
N ILE A 196 7.76 -21.66 -2.27
CA ILE A 196 7.83 -21.10 -3.63
C ILE A 196 6.52 -21.33 -4.37
N TYR A 197 5.97 -20.24 -4.89
CA TYR A 197 4.74 -20.22 -5.67
C TYR A 197 5.07 -19.82 -7.11
N SER A 198 4.71 -20.69 -8.05
CA SER A 198 4.75 -20.40 -9.49
C SER A 198 3.55 -19.57 -9.87
N VAL A 199 3.78 -18.39 -10.45
CA VAL A 199 2.72 -17.48 -10.90
C VAL A 199 2.01 -18.09 -12.11
N THR A 200 0.68 -18.25 -12.03
CA THR A 200 -0.15 -18.72 -13.14
C THR A 200 -0.92 -17.59 -13.81
N ALA A 201 -1.34 -16.58 -13.02
CA ALA A 201 -1.96 -15.37 -13.54
C ALA A 201 -1.73 -14.19 -12.58
N ALA A 202 -1.70 -12.97 -13.12
CA ALA A 202 -1.70 -11.75 -12.34
C ALA A 202 -2.83 -10.84 -12.84
N ILE A 203 -3.70 -10.42 -11.92
CA ILE A 203 -4.86 -9.57 -12.18
C ILE A 203 -4.60 -8.25 -11.45
N GLY A 204 -4.34 -7.19 -12.22
CA GLY A 204 -4.08 -5.85 -11.69
C GLY A 204 -5.27 -5.26 -10.91
N ALA A 205 -5.03 -4.19 -10.17
CA ALA A 205 -6.08 -3.47 -9.46
C ALA A 205 -6.99 -2.70 -10.44
N GLU A 206 -8.23 -3.15 -10.60
CA GLU A 206 -9.20 -2.50 -11.50
C GLU A 206 -9.66 -1.13 -10.96
N ARG A 207 -9.82 -1.00 -9.65
CA ARG A 207 -10.25 0.25 -8.99
C ARG A 207 -9.18 0.82 -8.05
N ILE A 208 -9.30 2.12 -7.78
CA ILE A 208 -8.43 2.80 -6.82
C ILE A 208 -8.67 2.22 -5.42
N GLY A 209 -7.60 1.78 -4.79
CA GLY A 209 -7.63 1.17 -3.46
C GLY A 209 -7.91 -0.33 -3.47
N GLU A 210 -8.10 -0.96 -4.63
CA GLU A 210 -8.07 -2.42 -4.74
C GLU A 210 -6.63 -2.93 -4.83
N LEU A 211 -6.45 -4.21 -4.49
CA LEU A 211 -5.16 -4.89 -4.54
C LEU A 211 -5.01 -5.65 -5.85
N GLN A 212 -3.77 -5.80 -6.31
CA GLN A 212 -3.45 -6.78 -7.34
C GLN A 212 -3.61 -8.18 -6.73
N VAL A 213 -4.20 -9.09 -7.52
CA VAL A 213 -4.42 -10.48 -7.15
C VAL A 213 -3.59 -11.37 -8.06
N ILE A 214 -2.79 -12.24 -7.44
CA ILE A 214 -1.94 -13.18 -8.15
C ILE A 214 -2.47 -14.58 -7.89
N GLU A 215 -2.72 -15.32 -8.96
CA GLU A 215 -2.99 -16.75 -8.87
C GLU A 215 -1.69 -17.52 -9.03
N ALA A 216 -1.46 -18.48 -8.14
CA ALA A 216 -0.21 -19.23 -8.11
C ALA A 216 -0.40 -20.66 -7.61
N GLU A 217 0.59 -21.51 -7.88
CA GLU A 217 0.65 -22.92 -7.44
C GLU A 217 1.96 -23.19 -6.71
N VAL A 218 1.95 -24.06 -5.70
CA VAL A 218 3.17 -24.42 -4.96
C VAL A 218 4.06 -25.30 -5.84
N VAL A 219 5.36 -24.96 -5.88
CA VAL A 219 6.39 -25.76 -6.52
C VAL A 219 7.06 -26.62 -5.45
N TYR A 220 7.02 -27.94 -5.63
CA TYR A 220 7.68 -28.92 -4.77
C TYR A 220 9.06 -29.31 -5.29
#